data_AF-A0A351Q492-F1
#
_entry.id   AF-A0A351Q492-F1
#
_cell.length_a   1.000
_cell.length_b   1.000
_cell.length_c   1.000
_cell.angle_alpha   90.00
_cell.angle_beta   90.00
_cell.angle_gamma   90.00
#
_symmetry.space_group_name_H-M   'P 1'
#
loop_
_entity.id
_entity.type
_entity.pdbx_description
1 polymer ?
#
loop_
_entity_poly.entity_id
_entity_poly.type
_entity_poly.pdbx_seq_one_letter_code
_entity_poly.pdbx_strand_id
1 'polypeptide(L)' 'MSKGERKTLAFSSGEASEHYYHEWAPKKPTGWLHIMHGMAEHGARYGDLAEFLNQQGIMVTAGDHRGHGLTGRAV' A
#
# COMPACT_ATOMS: atom_id res chain seq x y z
N MET A 1 13.28 -12.31 -10.60
CA MET A 1 12.73 -11.67 -9.39
C MET A 1 13.10 -10.20 -9.47
N SER A 2 12.15 -9.33 -9.84
CA SER A 2 12.41 -7.89 -9.92
C SER A 2 12.22 -7.32 -8.51
N LYS A 3 13.26 -6.69 -7.96
CA LYS A 3 13.18 -5.95 -6.69
C LYS A 3 12.27 -4.75 -6.94
N GLY A 4 11.14 -4.67 -6.21
CA GLY A 4 10.26 -3.51 -6.24
C GLY A 4 11.05 -2.25 -5.90
N GLU A 5 10.89 -1.21 -6.72
CA GLU A 5 11.56 0.08 -6.53
C GLU A 5 10.78 0.89 -5.49
N ARG A 6 11.41 1.20 -4.36
CA ARG A 6 10.79 2.04 -3.32
C ARG A 6 10.69 3.48 -3.81
N LYS A 7 9.48 4.02 -3.91
CA LYS A 7 9.22 5.44 -4.25
C LYS A 7 8.64 6.16 -3.04
N THR A 8 9.21 7.32 -2.69
CA THR A 8 8.75 8.16 -1.58
C THR A 8 8.16 9.45 -2.13
N LEU A 9 6.94 9.80 -1.73
CA LEU A 9 6.33 11.11 -1.98
C LEU A 9 6.34 11.91 -0.68
N ALA A 10 6.90 13.12 -0.72
CA ALA A 10 6.83 14.04 0.41
C ALA A 10 5.38 14.51 0.60
N PHE A 11 4.85 14.38 1.82
CA PHE A 11 3.54 14.87 2.22
C PHE A 11 3.73 15.85 3.39
N SER A 12 3.18 17.06 3.29
CA SER A 12 3.43 18.16 4.22
C SER A 12 2.27 18.46 5.17
N SER A 13 1.28 17.57 5.27
CA SER A 13 0.21 17.72 6.26
C SER A 13 0.47 16.83 7.49
N GLY A 14 0.52 17.47 8.66
CA GLY A 14 0.82 16.83 9.94
C GLY A 14 2.32 16.74 10.26
N GLU A 15 2.63 16.17 11.42
CA GLU A 15 4.02 15.93 11.82
C GLU A 15 4.71 14.92 10.89
N ALA A 16 5.96 15.24 10.53
CA ALA A 16 6.82 14.35 9.76
C ALA A 16 6.96 13.00 10.48
N SER A 17 6.53 11.94 9.80
CA SER A 17 6.54 10.57 10.32
C SER A 17 6.75 9.58 9.19
N GLU A 18 7.28 8.39 9.51
CA GLU A 18 7.40 7.30 8.55
C GLU A 18 6.00 6.78 8.18
N HIS A 19 5.69 6.77 6.89
CA HIS A 19 4.45 6.21 6.36
C HIS A 19 4.77 4.93 5.61
N TYR A 20 4.02 3.87 5.92
CA TYR A 20 4.18 2.56 5.31
C TYR A 20 3.05 2.31 4.32
N TYR A 21 3.38 1.59 3.26
CA TYR A 21 2.42 1.09 2.29
C TYR A 21 2.83 -0.30 1.81
N HIS A 22 1.84 -1.04 1.35
CA HIS A 22 2.00 -2.33 0.70
C HIS A 22 1.89 -2.14 -0.81
N GLU A 23 2.67 -2.92 -1.55
CA GLU A 23 2.67 -2.94 -3.01
C GLU A 23 2.63 -4.38 -3.49
N TRP A 24 1.69 -4.64 -4.40
CA TRP A 24 1.60 -5.88 -5.14
C TRP A 24 1.67 -5.51 -6.63
N ALA A 25 2.69 -6.02 -7.31
CA ALA A 25 2.97 -5.66 -8.69
C ALA A 25 2.86 -6.90 -9.62
N PRO A 26 2.03 -6.84 -10.68
CA PRO A 26 2.02 -7.85 -11.72
C PRO A 26 3.24 -7.68 -12.64
N LYS A 27 3.56 -8.71 -13.45
CA LYS A 27 4.71 -8.66 -14.37
C LYS A 27 4.60 -7.58 -15.44
N LYS A 28 3.37 -7.25 -15.87
CA LYS A 28 3.07 -6.24 -16.89
C LYS A 28 1.84 -5.43 -16.45
N PRO A 29 2.02 -4.34 -15.70
CA PRO A 29 0.91 -3.51 -15.24
C PRO A 29 0.17 -2.85 -16.40
N THR A 30 -1.14 -2.99 -16.44
CA THR A 30 -2.05 -2.32 -17.39
C THR A 30 -2.89 -1.23 -16.72
N GLY A 31 -2.90 -1.20 -15.39
CA GLY A 31 -3.57 -0.18 -14.58
C GLY A 31 -3.02 -0.17 -13.15
N TRP A 32 -3.40 0.86 -12.39
CA TRP A 32 -3.05 1.01 -10.98
C TRP A 32 -4.30 1.28 -10.14
N LEU A 33 -4.43 0.55 -9.03
CA LEU A 33 -5.47 0.73 -8.03
C LEU A 33 -4.82 0.98 -6.66
N HIS A 34 -5.19 2.07 -6.02
CA HIS A 34 -4.77 2.37 -4.65
C HIS A 34 -5.93 2.16 -3.68
N ILE A 35 -5.70 1.37 -2.63
CA ILE A 35 -6.70 1.07 -1.60
C ILE A 35 -6.47 2.00 -0.41
N MET A 36 -7.53 2.74 -0.05
CA MET A 36 -7.66 3.44 1.22
C MET A 36 -8.48 2.53 2.16
N HIS A 37 -7.89 2.08 3.26
CA HIS A 37 -8.56 1.12 4.15
C HIS A 37 -9.57 1.81 5.09
N GLY A 38 -10.45 1.02 5.72
CA GLY A 38 -11.45 1.52 6.67
C GLY A 38 -10.88 1.84 8.06
N MET A 39 -11.75 2.33 8.95
CA MET A 39 -11.44 2.54 10.37
C MET A 39 -11.05 1.22 11.03
N ALA A 40 -10.00 1.23 11.87
CA ALA A 40 -9.47 0.05 12.58
C ALA A 40 -8.93 -1.08 11.67
N GLU A 41 -8.70 -0.80 10.38
CA GLU A 41 -8.03 -1.71 9.45
C GLU A 41 -6.56 -1.32 9.23
N HIS A 42 -5.89 -2.02 8.32
CA HIS A 42 -4.57 -1.66 7.79
C HIS A 42 -4.41 -2.25 6.38
N GLY A 43 -3.47 -1.73 5.59
CA GLY A 43 -3.31 -2.03 4.18
C GLY A 43 -3.04 -3.51 3.90
N ALA A 44 -2.30 -4.22 4.77
CA ALA A 44 -1.98 -5.63 4.57
C ALA A 44 -3.21 -6.56 4.50
N ARG A 45 -4.36 -6.15 5.03
CA ARG A 45 -5.60 -6.96 5.01
C ARG A 45 -6.14 -7.20 3.60
N TYR A 46 -5.70 -6.42 2.61
CA TYR A 46 -6.16 -6.50 1.23
C TYR A 46 -5.29 -7.39 0.33
N GLY A 47 -4.39 -8.19 0.90
CA GLY A 47 -3.46 -9.05 0.16
C GLY A 47 -4.14 -9.97 -0.85
N ASP A 48 -5.18 -10.71 -0.45
CA ASP A 48 -5.88 -11.65 -1.34
C ASP A 48 -6.55 -10.93 -2.52
N LEU A 49 -7.14 -9.76 -2.28
CA LEU A 49 -7.72 -8.93 -3.34
C LEU A 49 -6.62 -8.42 -4.28
N ALA A 50 -5.48 -7.99 -3.74
CA ALA A 50 -4.36 -7.50 -4.52
C ALA A 50 -3.76 -8.61 -5.40
N GLU A 51 -3.64 -9.83 -4.88
CA GLU A 51 -3.20 -10.99 -5.65
C GLU A 51 -4.16 -11.34 -6.77
N PHE A 52 -5.47 -11.30 -6.51
CA PHE A 52 -6.49 -11.49 -7.54
C PHE A 52 -6.39 -10.43 -8.66
N LEU A 53 -6.27 -9.15 -8.29
CA LEU A 53 -6.16 -8.05 -9.25
C LEU A 53 -4.84 -8.07 -10.03
N ASN A 54 -3.75 -8.51 -9.41
CA ASN A 54 -2.48 -8.73 -10.10
C ASN A 54 -2.60 -9.75 -11.24
N GLN A 55 -3.41 -10.80 -11.08
CA GLN A 55 -3.66 -11.77 -12.16
C GLN A 55 -4.34 -11.13 -13.38
N GLN A 56 -5.03 -10.00 -13.19
CA GLN A 56 -5.66 -9.21 -14.24
C GLN A 56 -4.74 -8.09 -14.78
N GLY A 57 -3.48 -8.03 -14.33
CA GLY A 57 -2.53 -7.01 -14.75
C GLY A 57 -2.67 -5.67 -14.03
N ILE A 58 -3.45 -5.58 -12.96
CA ILE A 58 -3.61 -4.35 -12.18
C ILE A 58 -2.57 -4.32 -11.06
N MET A 59 -1.74 -3.28 -11.01
CA MET A 59 -0.87 -3.01 -9.86
C MET A 59 -1.72 -2.50 -8.70
N VAL A 60 -1.50 -3.02 -7.50
CA VAL A 60 -2.24 -2.61 -6.30
C VAL A 60 -1.28 -2.05 -5.26
N THR A 61 -1.64 -0.91 -4.68
CA THR A 61 -0.97 -0.40 -3.49
C THR A 61 -1.99 -0.10 -2.39
N ALA A 62 -1.60 -0.24 -1.13
CA ALA A 62 -2.45 0.08 0.03
C ALA A 62 -1.61 0.73 1.12
N GLY A 63 -1.90 1.98 1.47
CA GLY A 63 -1.19 2.70 2.54
C GLY A 63 -1.76 2.36 3.91
N ASP A 64 -0.91 2.28 4.93
CA ASP A 64 -1.35 2.31 6.32
C ASP A 64 -1.58 3.77 6.71
N HIS A 65 -2.84 4.12 6.98
CA HIS A 65 -3.22 5.46 7.43
C HIS A 65 -2.50 5.83 8.73
N ARG A 66 -2.38 7.12 9.02
CA ARG A 66 -1.82 7.61 10.30
C ARG A 66 -2.52 6.92 11.48
N GLY A 67 -1.73 6.41 12.42
CA GLY A 67 -2.23 5.70 13.60
C GLY A 67 -2.71 4.26 13.34
N HIS A 68 -2.54 3.73 12.12
CA HIS A 68 -2.95 2.38 11.74
C HIS A 68 -1.75 1.58 11.23
N GLY A 69 -1.83 0.26 11.34
CA GLY A 69 -0.79 -0.67 10.85
C GLY A 69 0.62 -0.29 11.30
N LEU A 70 1.57 -0.38 10.37
CA LEU A 70 2.98 -0.06 10.60
C LEU A 70 3.22 1.45 10.74
N THR A 71 2.40 2.29 10.10
CA THR A 71 2.46 3.76 10.23
C THR A 71 2.10 4.24 11.65
N GLY A 72 1.21 3.53 12.33
CA GLY A 72 0.80 3.87 13.70
C GLY A 72 1.76 3.43 14.79
N ARG A 73 2.65 2.45 14.52
CA ARG A 73 3.50 1.75 15.52
C ARG A 73 2.84 1.63 16.90
N ALA A 74 1.59 1.16 16.95
CA ALA A 74 1.04 0.67 18.20
C ALA A 74 1.64 -0.71 18.47
N VAL A 75 2.43 -0.81 19.54
CA VAL A 75 2.53 -2.05 20.31
C VAL A 75 1.18 -2.36 20.95
#